data_AF-A0A1I4SD10-F1
#
_entry.id   AF-A0A1I4SD10-F1
#
_cell.length_a   1.000
_cell.length_b   1.000
_cell.length_c   1.000
_cell.angle_alpha   90.00
_cell.angle_beta   90.00
_cell.angle_gamma   90.00
#
_symmetry.space_group_name_H-M   'P 1'
#
loop_
_entity.id
_entity.type
_entity.pdbx_description
1 polymer ?
#
loop_
_entity_poly.entity_id
_entity_poly.type
_entity_poly.pdbx_seq_one_letter_code
_entity_poly.pdbx_strand_id
1 'polypeptide(L)'
;MIRPRRDTGVQVAFDGALWSGPPFRSATWRTVTQRRDPDSPAWLPEFREGEVVRFMNQYSDLSNAEAPWGPFRIAFLQYASDPITFFSPSIFYRRPDWLRPPRGPDVSPELRWYPVVTGLQLAADIAAGGVPPGYGHSYAVGDYVDAWRGLTGPRGWDAQGIARLKAHLKRQQLTEQVQ
;
A
#
# COMPACT_ATOMS: atom_id res chain seq x y z
N MET A 1 -4.87 39.34 33.67
CA MET A 1 -5.74 38.42 32.90
C MET A 1 -5.02 38.07 31.60
N ILE A 2 -4.28 36.96 31.58
CA ILE A 2 -3.47 36.51 30.44
C ILE A 2 -4.33 35.50 29.66
N ARG A 3 -4.62 35.78 28.39
CA ARG A 3 -5.24 34.78 27.50
C ARG A 3 -4.17 33.79 27.03
N PRO A 4 -4.39 32.46 27.08
CA PRO A 4 -3.50 31.52 26.43
C PRO A 4 -3.75 31.57 24.91
N ARG A 5 -2.70 31.83 24.15
CA ARG A 5 -2.68 31.59 22.69
C ARG A 5 -2.59 30.08 22.49
N ARG A 6 -3.66 29.45 21.99
CA ARG A 6 -3.65 28.04 21.60
C ARG A 6 -2.96 27.85 20.25
N ASP A 7 -2.13 26.81 20.21
CA ASP A 7 -1.54 26.13 19.05
C ASP A 7 -0.81 26.96 17.98
N THR A 8 0.51 27.02 18.12
CA THR A 8 1.40 26.92 16.96
C THR A 8 1.44 25.47 16.49
N GLY A 9 0.34 25.02 15.87
CA GLY A 9 0.41 23.84 15.02
C GLY A 9 1.32 24.19 13.86
N VAL A 10 2.54 23.65 13.84
CA VAL A 10 3.36 23.70 12.63
C VAL A 10 2.59 22.91 11.57
N GLN A 11 1.86 23.61 10.70
CA GLN A 11 1.47 23.05 9.43
C GLN A 11 2.76 22.90 8.64
N VAL A 12 3.42 21.75 8.80
CA VAL A 12 4.49 21.37 7.89
C VAL A 12 3.79 21.22 6.54
N ALA A 13 4.00 22.17 5.64
CA ALA A 13 3.54 22.01 4.27
C ALA A 13 4.39 20.88 3.66
N PHE A 14 3.75 19.75 3.36
CA PHE A 14 4.38 18.65 2.64
C PHE A 14 3.69 18.49 1.29
N ASP A 15 4.50 18.32 0.25
CA ASP A 15 4.03 18.23 -1.14
C ASP A 15 3.40 16.84 -1.44
N GLY A 16 3.52 15.89 -0.51
CA GLY A 16 2.90 14.58 -0.62
C GLY A 16 3.31 13.60 0.47
N ALA A 17 2.78 12.38 0.38
CA ALA A 17 3.06 11.29 1.31
C ALA A 17 3.13 9.95 0.58
N LEU A 18 4.04 9.08 1.03
CA LEU A 18 4.07 7.66 0.68
C LEU A 18 3.67 6.84 1.89
N TRP A 19 2.67 5.98 1.74
CA TRP A 19 2.24 5.01 2.74
C TRP A 19 2.54 3.61 2.22
N SER A 20 3.23 2.80 3.03
CA SER A 20 3.49 1.40 2.74
C SER A 20 2.71 0.53 3.72
N GLY A 21 1.93 -0.42 3.23
CA GLY A 21 1.10 -1.32 4.04
C GLY A 21 0.27 -0.60 5.10
N PRO A 22 -0.53 0.44 4.75
CA PRO A 22 -1.34 1.14 5.73
C PRO A 22 -2.26 0.15 6.43
N PRO A 23 -2.24 0.05 7.77
CA PRO A 23 -3.10 -0.90 8.45
C PRO A 23 -4.56 -0.55 8.22
N PHE A 24 -5.44 -1.54 8.29
CA PHE A 24 -6.89 -1.38 8.11
C PHE A 24 -7.57 -0.30 8.98
N ARG A 25 -6.88 0.18 10.02
CA ARG A 25 -7.33 1.27 10.90
C ARG A 25 -7.07 2.67 10.34
N SER A 26 -6.27 2.80 9.28
CA SER A 26 -5.98 4.07 8.60
C SER A 26 -7.27 4.66 8.01
N ALA A 27 -7.70 5.81 8.56
CA ALA A 27 -8.94 6.47 8.15
C ALA A 27 -8.88 6.94 6.69
N THR A 28 -7.75 7.49 6.26
CA THR A 28 -7.52 7.95 4.88
C THR A 28 -7.61 6.78 3.92
N TRP A 29 -6.86 5.70 4.17
CA TRP A 29 -6.87 4.50 3.34
C TRP A 29 -8.28 3.92 3.22
N ARG A 30 -8.98 3.73 4.35
CA ARG A 30 -10.37 3.22 4.35
C ARG A 30 -11.30 4.07 3.51
N THR A 31 -11.24 5.39 3.68
CA THR A 31 -12.13 6.32 2.97
C THR A 31 -11.90 6.24 1.47
N VAL A 32 -10.64 6.21 1.04
CA VAL A 32 -10.28 6.12 -0.36
C VAL A 32 -10.70 4.76 -0.93
N THR A 33 -10.35 3.64 -0.30
CA THR A 33 -10.72 2.30 -0.77
C THR A 33 -12.23 2.07 -0.82
N GLN A 34 -12.99 2.66 0.10
CA GLN A 34 -14.46 2.58 0.11
C GLN A 34 -15.13 3.45 -0.94
N ARG A 35 -14.49 4.57 -1.32
CA ARG A 35 -15.00 5.53 -2.31
C ARG A 35 -14.24 5.44 -3.65
N ARG A 36 -13.57 4.32 -3.88
CA ARG A 36 -12.84 4.03 -5.11
C ARG A 36 -13.77 4.06 -6.32
N ASP A 37 -13.18 4.28 -7.49
CA ASP A 37 -13.90 4.32 -8.75
C ASP A 37 -14.57 2.96 -9.01
N PRO A 38 -15.79 2.93 -9.60
CA PRO A 38 -16.47 1.69 -9.94
C PRO A 38 -15.54 0.77 -10.75
N ASP A 39 -15.64 -0.54 -10.52
CA ASP A 39 -14.85 -1.60 -11.18
C ASP A 39 -13.37 -1.71 -10.77
N SER A 40 -12.80 -0.72 -10.07
CA SER A 40 -11.47 -0.88 -9.49
C SER A 40 -11.48 -1.88 -8.31
N PRO A 41 -10.51 -2.80 -8.21
CA PRO A 41 -10.47 -3.76 -7.12
C PRO A 41 -10.12 -3.10 -5.78
N ALA A 42 -10.68 -3.60 -4.67
CA ALA A 42 -10.35 -3.08 -3.35
C ALA A 42 -8.87 -3.23 -2.96
N TRP A 43 -8.15 -4.16 -3.61
CA TRP A 43 -6.73 -4.40 -3.37
C TRP A 43 -5.80 -3.52 -4.23
N LEU A 44 -6.31 -2.89 -5.29
CA LEU A 44 -5.61 -1.88 -6.08
C LEU A 44 -6.64 -0.84 -6.55
N PRO A 45 -7.15 -0.01 -5.62
CA PRO A 45 -8.24 0.90 -5.93
C PRO A 45 -7.75 2.07 -6.78
N GLU A 46 -8.61 2.52 -7.68
CA GLU A 46 -8.47 3.80 -8.36
C GLU A 46 -9.38 4.82 -7.67
N PHE A 47 -8.96 6.08 -7.59
CA PHE A 47 -9.73 7.09 -6.88
C PHE A 47 -9.63 8.41 -7.60
N ARG A 48 -10.77 8.88 -8.14
CA ARG A 48 -10.86 10.18 -8.82
C ARG A 48 -9.77 10.31 -9.87
N GLU A 49 -9.68 9.33 -10.77
CA GLU A 49 -8.74 9.34 -11.92
C GLU A 49 -7.24 9.34 -11.52
N GLY A 50 -6.93 9.16 -10.23
CA GLY A 50 -5.57 9.17 -9.70
C GLY A 50 -4.92 10.56 -9.61
N GLU A 51 -5.70 11.64 -9.55
CA GLU A 51 -5.18 13.01 -9.47
C GLU A 51 -4.41 13.27 -8.15
N VAL A 52 -4.94 12.76 -7.03
CA VAL A 52 -4.41 13.03 -5.68
C VAL A 52 -3.97 11.76 -4.94
N VAL A 53 -4.60 10.63 -5.22
CA VAL A 53 -4.27 9.36 -4.56
C VAL A 53 -4.03 8.29 -5.62
N ARG A 54 -2.89 7.60 -5.54
CA ARG A 54 -2.61 6.44 -6.39
C ARG A 54 -2.15 5.26 -5.55
N PHE A 55 -2.47 4.08 -6.03
CA PHE A 55 -2.08 2.82 -5.42
C PHE A 55 -1.13 2.09 -6.36
N MET A 56 -0.18 1.37 -5.78
CA MET A 56 0.71 0.46 -6.49
C MET A 56 0.98 -0.78 -5.65
N ASN A 57 1.48 -1.80 -6.32
CA ASN A 57 1.91 -3.05 -5.70
C ASN A 57 3.17 -3.56 -6.43
N GLN A 58 3.58 -4.80 -6.17
CA GLN A 58 4.75 -5.42 -6.80
C GLN A 58 4.58 -5.71 -8.31
N TYR A 59 3.38 -5.51 -8.86
CA TYR A 59 3.03 -5.78 -10.26
C TYR A 59 2.57 -4.52 -11.03
N SER A 60 2.49 -3.37 -10.38
CA SER A 60 1.98 -2.12 -10.95
C SER A 60 2.79 -0.93 -10.45
N ASP A 61 2.80 0.16 -11.22
CA ASP A 61 3.43 1.41 -10.82
C ASP A 61 2.42 2.55 -10.71
N LEU A 62 2.89 3.71 -10.27
CA LEU A 62 2.05 4.90 -10.08
C LEU A 62 1.79 5.68 -11.39
N SER A 63 2.25 5.19 -12.54
CA SER A 63 2.16 5.90 -13.82
C SER A 63 0.84 5.64 -14.56
N ASN A 64 0.14 4.55 -14.25
CA ASN A 64 -1.10 4.11 -14.91
C ASN A 64 -2.36 4.89 -14.50
N ALA A 65 -2.26 6.18 -14.18
CA ALA A 65 -3.43 7.00 -13.85
C ALA A 65 -3.90 7.83 -15.06
N GLU A 66 -5.21 8.05 -15.16
CA GLU A 66 -5.82 8.84 -16.24
C GLU A 66 -5.46 10.33 -16.13
N ALA A 67 -5.52 10.88 -14.92
CA ALA A 67 -5.18 12.28 -14.66
C ALA A 67 -3.68 12.47 -14.36
N PRO A 68 -3.08 13.63 -14.67
CA PRO A 68 -1.78 14.01 -14.13
C PRO A 68 -1.86 14.22 -12.61
N TRP A 69 -0.72 14.14 -11.91
CA TRP A 69 -0.65 14.45 -10.49
C TRP A 69 -1.05 15.91 -10.23
N GLY A 70 -1.89 16.12 -9.22
CA GLY A 70 -2.18 17.42 -8.64
C GLY A 70 -1.00 17.99 -7.82
N PRO A 71 -1.21 19.18 -7.20
CA PRO A 71 -0.20 19.83 -6.36
C PRO A 71 0.10 19.09 -5.06
N PHE A 72 -0.76 18.15 -4.67
CA PHE A 72 -0.62 17.32 -3.48
C PHE A 72 -0.80 15.85 -3.86
N ARG A 73 0.11 14.97 -3.41
CA ARG A 73 0.19 13.58 -3.89
C ARG A 73 0.25 12.59 -2.75
N ILE A 74 -0.62 11.58 -2.76
CA ILE A 74 -0.56 10.45 -1.85
C ILE A 74 -0.35 9.17 -2.66
N ALA A 75 0.75 8.48 -2.40
CA ALA A 75 0.99 7.15 -2.92
C ALA A 75 0.76 6.10 -1.84
N PHE A 76 0.10 5.01 -2.20
CA PHE A 76 -0.04 3.81 -1.40
C PHE A 76 0.69 2.66 -2.07
N LEU A 77 1.71 2.11 -1.40
CA LEU A 77 2.30 0.83 -1.73
C LEU A 77 1.61 -0.24 -0.87
N GLN A 78 0.86 -1.13 -1.50
CA GLN A 78 0.16 -2.21 -0.80
C GLN A 78 0.16 -3.50 -1.62
N TYR A 79 0.40 -4.63 -0.98
CA TYR A 79 0.27 -5.94 -1.64
C TYR A 79 -1.09 -6.54 -1.35
N ALA A 80 -1.73 -7.16 -2.35
CA ALA A 80 -3.07 -7.71 -2.14
C ALA A 80 -3.07 -8.89 -1.17
N SER A 81 -1.92 -9.55 -0.99
CA SER A 81 -1.69 -10.58 0.01
C SER A 81 -1.42 -10.05 1.43
N ASP A 82 -1.33 -8.73 1.65
CA ASP A 82 -1.00 -8.16 2.96
C ASP A 82 -2.13 -8.34 3.99
N PRO A 83 -2.00 -9.26 4.96
CA PRO A 83 -3.05 -9.51 5.91
C PRO A 83 -3.22 -8.32 6.88
N ILE A 84 -2.19 -7.52 7.15
CA ILE A 84 -2.26 -6.37 8.07
C ILE A 84 -3.04 -5.22 7.45
N THR A 85 -2.83 -4.99 6.15
CA THR A 85 -3.57 -3.95 5.40
C THR A 85 -5.05 -4.33 5.25
N PHE A 86 -5.34 -5.60 4.95
CA PHE A 86 -6.69 -6.05 4.58
C PHE A 86 -7.52 -6.69 5.68
N PHE A 87 -6.95 -6.92 6.88
CA PHE A 87 -7.71 -7.45 8.01
C PHE A 87 -8.84 -6.50 8.41
N SER A 88 -10.01 -7.03 8.75
CA SER A 88 -11.10 -6.22 9.29
C SER A 88 -11.90 -7.07 10.24
N PRO A 89 -12.32 -6.56 11.42
CA PRO A 89 -13.23 -7.29 12.30
C PRO A 89 -14.53 -7.73 11.62
N SER A 90 -14.92 -7.08 10.52
CA SER A 90 -16.08 -7.50 9.74
C SER A 90 -15.90 -8.83 9.00
N ILE A 91 -14.67 -9.30 8.80
CA ILE A 91 -14.39 -10.53 8.06
C ILE A 91 -15.00 -11.78 8.70
N PHE A 92 -15.24 -11.74 10.02
CA PHE A 92 -15.85 -12.83 10.78
C PHE A 92 -17.30 -13.10 10.35
N TYR A 93 -18.00 -12.10 9.78
CA TYR A 93 -19.42 -12.20 9.41
C TYR A 93 -19.75 -11.65 8.02
N ARG A 94 -18.81 -11.00 7.32
CA ARG A 94 -19.02 -10.46 5.97
C ARG A 94 -17.81 -10.75 5.08
N ARG A 95 -18.07 -11.26 3.87
CA ARG A 95 -17.03 -11.41 2.85
C ARG A 95 -16.47 -10.04 2.44
N PRO A 96 -15.17 -9.79 2.57
CA PRO A 96 -14.56 -8.52 2.21
C PRO A 96 -14.41 -8.41 0.68
N ASP A 97 -14.39 -7.17 0.19
CA ASP A 97 -14.32 -6.88 -1.24
C ASP A 97 -13.05 -7.42 -1.90
N TRP A 98 -11.90 -7.39 -1.21
CA TRP A 98 -10.62 -7.87 -1.77
C TRP A 98 -10.58 -9.39 -2.00
N LEU A 99 -11.49 -10.16 -1.39
CA LEU A 99 -11.66 -11.60 -1.67
C LEU A 99 -12.65 -11.88 -2.82
N ARG A 100 -13.30 -10.85 -3.38
CA ARG A 100 -14.15 -10.97 -4.57
C ARG A 100 -13.30 -10.88 -5.84
N PRO A 101 -13.74 -11.49 -6.95
CA PRO A 101 -13.09 -11.28 -8.25
C PRO A 101 -13.18 -9.82 -8.70
N PRO A 102 -12.16 -9.28 -9.40
CA PRO A 102 -10.86 -9.90 -9.63
C PRO A 102 -10.03 -9.92 -8.33
N ARG A 103 -9.35 -11.05 -8.07
CA ARG A 103 -8.46 -11.19 -6.91
C ARG A 103 -7.06 -10.67 -7.24
N GLY A 104 -6.35 -10.25 -6.20
CA GLY A 104 -4.95 -9.88 -6.32
C GLY A 104 -4.11 -11.03 -6.87
N PRO A 105 -3.10 -10.78 -7.72
CA PRO A 105 -2.29 -11.84 -8.33
C PRO A 105 -1.52 -12.71 -7.32
N ASP A 106 -1.19 -12.12 -6.17
CA ASP A 106 -0.49 -12.75 -5.05
C ASP A 106 -1.44 -13.33 -3.99
N VAL A 107 -2.76 -13.26 -4.18
CA VAL A 107 -3.74 -13.92 -3.30
C VAL A 107 -4.05 -15.31 -3.83
N SER A 108 -3.84 -16.34 -3.00
CA SER A 108 -4.11 -17.73 -3.39
C SER A 108 -5.54 -17.90 -3.93
N PRO A 109 -5.71 -18.55 -5.11
CA PRO A 109 -7.03 -18.86 -5.65
C PRO A 109 -7.81 -19.83 -4.75
N GLU A 110 -7.12 -20.58 -3.90
CA GLU A 110 -7.70 -21.54 -2.96
C GLU A 110 -8.25 -20.87 -1.70
N LEU A 111 -7.86 -19.62 -1.41
CA LEU A 111 -8.36 -18.87 -0.26
C LEU A 111 -9.85 -18.57 -0.43
N ARG A 112 -10.72 -19.37 0.19
CA ARG A 112 -12.18 -19.16 0.17
C ARG A 112 -12.61 -18.49 1.46
N TRP A 113 -13.56 -17.55 1.34
CA TRP A 113 -14.13 -16.92 2.51
C TRP A 113 -15.13 -17.86 3.18
N TYR A 114 -14.82 -18.23 4.41
CA TYR A 114 -15.70 -18.93 5.33
C TYR A 114 -15.85 -18.07 6.59
N PRO A 115 -17.10 -17.74 7.01
CA PRO A 115 -17.35 -16.96 8.23
C PRO A 115 -16.56 -17.54 9.41
N VAL A 116 -16.02 -16.66 10.24
CA VAL A 116 -15.13 -16.96 11.38
C VAL A 116 -13.80 -17.60 10.99
N VAL A 117 -13.80 -18.70 10.23
CA VAL A 117 -12.60 -19.46 9.83
C VAL A 117 -11.58 -18.57 9.13
N THR A 118 -11.99 -17.81 8.11
CA THR A 118 -11.06 -16.92 7.40
C THR A 118 -10.54 -15.80 8.30
N GLY A 119 -11.34 -15.31 9.25
CA GLY A 119 -10.88 -14.32 10.23
C GLY A 119 -9.79 -14.86 11.15
N LEU A 120 -9.95 -16.11 11.62
CA LEU A 120 -8.95 -16.79 12.43
C LEU A 120 -7.68 -17.10 11.62
N GLN A 121 -7.81 -17.53 10.36
CA GLN A 121 -6.68 -17.77 9.46
C GLN A 121 -5.84 -16.51 9.27
N LEU A 122 -6.46 -15.35 8.98
CA LEU A 122 -5.72 -14.10 8.84
C LEU A 122 -5.10 -13.63 10.16
N ALA A 123 -5.79 -13.80 11.29
CA ALA A 123 -5.22 -13.45 12.59
C ALA A 123 -3.98 -14.29 12.92
N ALA A 124 -4.01 -15.58 12.60
CA ALA A 124 -2.86 -16.46 12.73
C ALA A 124 -1.71 -16.07 11.80
N ASP A 125 -2.01 -15.69 10.55
CA ASP A 125 -1.01 -15.23 9.57
C ASP A 125 -0.31 -13.94 10.03
N ILE A 126 -1.07 -12.98 10.55
CA ILE A 126 -0.52 -11.75 11.17
C ILE A 126 0.40 -12.09 12.34
N ALA A 127 0.02 -13.06 13.17
CA ALA A 127 0.80 -13.46 14.35
C ALA A 127 2.06 -14.26 14.00
N ALA A 128 2.00 -15.09 12.96
CA ALA A 128 3.12 -15.90 12.49
C ALA A 128 4.17 -15.03 11.78
N GLY A 129 3.74 -14.11 10.91
CA GLY A 129 4.62 -13.32 10.07
C GLY A 129 5.50 -14.18 9.14
N GLY A 130 6.60 -13.59 8.65
CA GLY A 130 7.65 -14.37 7.98
C GLY A 130 7.37 -14.77 6.52
N VAL A 131 6.97 -13.80 5.69
CA VAL A 131 6.78 -13.99 4.25
C VAL A 131 7.97 -13.44 3.43
N PRO A 132 8.29 -14.01 2.26
CA PRO A 132 9.35 -13.49 1.40
C PRO A 132 9.12 -12.03 1.01
N PRO A 133 10.19 -11.23 0.79
CA PRO A 133 10.04 -9.87 0.27
C PRO A 133 9.23 -9.85 -1.03
N GLY A 134 8.25 -8.95 -1.11
CA GLY A 134 7.30 -8.84 -2.23
C GLY A 134 5.94 -9.48 -1.97
N TYR A 135 5.71 -10.02 -0.76
CA TYR A 135 4.46 -10.68 -0.37
C TYR A 135 4.04 -10.30 1.05
N GLY A 136 2.75 -10.45 1.34
CA GLY A 136 2.15 -10.14 2.63
C GLY A 136 2.55 -8.75 3.13
N HIS A 137 2.99 -8.65 4.38
CA HIS A 137 3.47 -7.38 4.94
C HIS A 137 5.00 -7.17 4.79
N SER A 138 5.67 -7.97 3.95
CA SER A 138 7.12 -7.91 3.70
C SER A 138 7.40 -7.17 2.39
N TYR A 139 7.46 -5.84 2.46
CA TYR A 139 7.64 -5.00 1.27
C TYR A 139 9.07 -5.08 0.73
N ALA A 140 9.21 -5.37 -0.56
CA ALA A 140 10.49 -5.44 -1.24
C ALA A 140 11.11 -4.04 -1.39
N VAL A 141 12.42 -3.91 -1.16
CA VAL A 141 13.10 -2.60 -1.29
C VAL A 141 13.02 -2.04 -2.71
N GLY A 142 12.95 -2.92 -3.71
CA GLY A 142 12.74 -2.51 -5.10
C GLY A 142 11.45 -1.72 -5.31
N ASP A 143 10.38 -2.09 -4.61
CA ASP A 143 9.06 -1.50 -4.78
C ASP A 143 8.97 -0.15 -4.05
N TYR A 144 9.70 0.00 -2.94
CA TYR A 144 9.90 1.32 -2.32
C TYR A 144 10.60 2.30 -3.26
N VAL A 145 11.63 1.84 -4.00
CA VAL A 145 12.32 2.69 -4.99
C VAL A 145 11.37 3.14 -6.09
N ASP A 146 10.53 2.24 -6.60
CA ASP A 146 9.53 2.59 -7.61
C ASP A 146 8.47 3.55 -7.07
N ALA A 147 7.99 3.33 -5.85
CA ALA A 147 7.02 4.20 -5.20
C ALA A 147 7.56 5.62 -5.05
N TRP A 148 8.78 5.77 -4.54
CA TRP A 148 9.42 7.08 -4.42
C TRP A 148 9.66 7.72 -5.78
N ARG A 149 10.12 6.95 -6.77
CA ARG A 149 10.33 7.45 -8.14
C ARG A 149 9.03 7.95 -8.77
N GLY A 150 7.94 7.19 -8.66
CA GLY A 150 6.64 7.55 -9.21
C GLY A 150 6.00 8.76 -8.50
N LEU A 151 6.22 8.89 -7.20
CA LEU A 151 5.72 10.01 -6.40
C LEU A 151 6.48 11.32 -6.65
N THR A 152 7.82 11.25 -6.70
CA THR A 152 8.69 12.45 -6.72
C THR A 152 9.14 12.86 -8.12
N GLY A 153 9.15 11.96 -9.10
CA GLY A 153 9.60 12.23 -10.46
C GLY A 153 11.03 12.79 -10.53
N PRO A 154 12.04 12.13 -9.89
CA PRO A 154 13.37 12.69 -9.76
C PRO A 154 14.06 12.83 -11.13
N ARG A 155 14.62 14.00 -11.41
CA ARG A 155 15.40 14.25 -12.64
C ARG A 155 16.77 13.58 -12.54
N GLY A 156 17.30 13.11 -13.67
CA GLY A 156 18.65 12.56 -13.77
C GLY A 156 18.80 11.08 -13.39
N TRP A 157 17.70 10.39 -13.08
CA TRP A 157 17.68 8.94 -12.85
C TRP A 157 17.12 8.19 -14.07
N ASP A 158 18.00 7.54 -14.82
CA ASP A 158 17.63 6.67 -15.92
C ASP A 158 17.27 5.25 -15.42
N ALA A 159 16.73 4.43 -16.33
CA ALA A 159 16.32 3.07 -15.99
C ALA A 159 17.49 2.21 -15.48
N GLN A 160 18.70 2.42 -16.02
CA GLN A 160 19.90 1.67 -15.61
C GLN A 160 20.36 2.07 -14.20
N GLY A 161 20.35 3.36 -13.87
CA GLY A 161 20.63 3.88 -12.54
C GLY A 161 19.69 3.31 -11.49
N ILE A 162 18.39 3.31 -11.78
CA ILE A 162 17.37 2.72 -10.89
C ILE A 162 17.59 1.21 -10.73
N ALA A 163 17.88 0.49 -11.80
CA ALA A 163 18.15 -0.96 -11.72
C ALA A 163 19.38 -1.26 -10.85
N ARG A 164 20.46 -0.47 -10.98
CA ARG A 164 21.66 -0.59 -10.13
C ARG A 164 21.36 -0.32 -8.66
N LEU A 165 20.59 0.72 -8.37
CA LEU A 165 20.16 1.06 -7.00
C LEU A 165 19.37 -0.08 -6.38
N LYS A 166 18.34 -0.59 -7.08
CA LYS A 166 17.55 -1.73 -6.60
C LYS A 166 18.40 -2.97 -6.35
N ALA A 167 19.34 -3.28 -7.25
CA ALA A 167 20.24 -4.42 -7.08
C ALA A 167 21.17 -4.25 -5.86
N HIS A 168 21.67 -3.03 -5.61
CA HIS A 168 22.47 -2.73 -4.43
C HIS A 168 21.68 -2.92 -3.14
N LEU A 169 20.49 -2.31 -3.06
CA LEU A 169 19.62 -2.38 -1.88
C LEU A 169 19.11 -3.80 -1.63
N LYS A 170 18.77 -4.55 -2.68
CA LYS A 170 18.37 -5.96 -2.57
C LYS A 170 19.47 -6.81 -1.95
N ARG A 171 20.75 -6.58 -2.29
CA ARG A 171 21.87 -7.28 -1.66
C ARG A 171 21.98 -6.95 -0.17
N GLN A 172 21.77 -5.69 0.22
CA GLN A 172 21.77 -5.30 1.64
C GLN A 172 20.62 -5.93 2.41
N GLN A 173 19.40 -5.92 1.85
CA GLN A 173 18.23 -6.55 2.46
C GLN A 173 18.44 -8.06 2.70
N LEU A 174 19.12 -8.74 1.79
CA LEU A 174 19.46 -10.16 1.96
C LEU A 174 20.50 -10.39 3.06
N THR A 175 21.49 -9.50 3.19
CA THR A 175 22.52 -9.60 4.24
C THR A 175 21.91 -9.42 5.64
N GLU A 176 20.97 -8.49 5.79
CA GLU A 176 20.28 -8.24 7.07
C GLU A 176 19.33 -9.38 7.47
N GLN A 177 18.77 -10.11 6.51
CA GLN A 177 17.88 -11.25 6.80
C GLN A 177 18.60 -12.54 7.21
N VAL A 178 19.92 -12.61 7.01
CA VAL A 178 20.76 -13.77 7.36
C VAL A 178 21.40 -13.61 8.76
N GLN A 179 21.29 -12.42 9.37
CA GLN A 179 21.77 -12.11 10.72
C GLN A 179 20.64 -12.22 11.75
#